data_AF-A0A971MNN6-F1
#
_entry.id   AF-A0A971MNN6-F1
#
_cell.length_a   1.000
_cell.length_b   1.000
_cell.length_c   1.000
_cell.angle_alpha   90.00
_cell.angle_beta   90.00
_cell.angle_gamma   90.00
#
_symmetry.space_group_name_H-M   'P 1'
#
loop_
_entity.id
_entity.type
_entity.pdbx_description
1 polymer ?
#
loop_
_entity_poly.entity_id
_entity_poly.type
_entity_poly.pdbx_seq_one_letter_code
_entity_poly.pdbx_strand_id
1 'polypeptide(L)'
;MANTCTILRRIEKISQKLADFLSRPLTSRAANKIFDQLTLLRGAVRELPLAKKPKRDILDRLAQAQQLLRNGNLNGAATRILAVLSILQVVVLKVNTRRIPCAQGLTIVHPSKPFSTICQICDP
;
A
#
# COMPACT_ATOMS: atom_id res chain seq x y z
N MET A 1 -1.35 -12.29 -9.17
CA MET A 1 -0.32 -12.33 -8.12
C MET A 1 0.07 -10.92 -7.74
N ALA A 2 -0.07 -10.54 -6.46
CA ALA A 2 0.38 -9.24 -5.97
C ALA A 2 1.91 -9.21 -5.82
N ASN A 3 2.57 -8.32 -6.55
CA ASN A 3 3.99 -8.00 -6.37
C ASN A 3 4.13 -6.59 -5.74
N THR A 4 5.25 -6.30 -5.09
CA THR A 4 5.61 -5.01 -4.49
C THR A 4 5.24 -3.83 -5.38
N CYS A 5 5.60 -3.89 -6.67
CA CYS A 5 5.34 -2.81 -7.61
C CYS A 5 3.86 -2.62 -7.93
N THR A 6 3.09 -3.71 -7.96
CA THR A 6 1.63 -3.61 -8.14
C THR A 6 0.97 -2.93 -6.95
N ILE A 7 1.53 -3.10 -5.75
CA ILE A 7 1.06 -2.44 -4.52
C ILE A 7 1.48 -0.98 -4.52
N LEU A 8 2.73 -0.67 -4.87
CA LEU A 8 3.21 0.72 -4.98
C LEU A 8 2.43 1.51 -6.04
N ARG A 9 2.23 0.95 -7.24
CA ARG A 9 1.38 1.56 -8.29
C ARG A 9 -0.08 1.73 -7.84
N ARG A 10 -0.62 0.79 -7.05
CA ARG A 10 -1.97 0.94 -6.48
C ARG A 10 -2.03 2.07 -5.46
N ILE A 11 -1.03 2.19 -4.60
CA ILE A 11 -0.94 3.30 -3.64
C ILE A 11 -0.84 4.62 -4.38
N GLU A 12 0.05 4.73 -5.38
CA GLU A 12 0.19 5.92 -6.21
C GLU A 12 -1.14 6.37 -6.83
N LYS A 13 -1.88 5.45 -7.47
CA LYS A 13 -3.20 5.73 -8.04
C LYS A 13 -4.23 6.18 -7.01
N ILE A 14 -4.19 5.62 -5.80
CA ILE A 14 -5.09 6.03 -4.71
C ILE A 14 -4.69 7.43 -4.21
N SER A 15 -3.39 7.69 -4.05
CA SER A 15 -2.86 8.97 -3.62
C SER A 15 -3.17 10.09 -4.60
N GLN A 16 -3.00 9.86 -5.91
CA GLN A 16 -3.37 10.83 -6.95
C GLN A 16 -4.86 11.16 -6.89
N LYS A 17 -5.74 10.15 -6.81
CA LYS A 17 -7.18 10.38 -6.68
C LYS A 17 -7.55 11.15 -5.42
N LEU A 18 -6.90 10.84 -4.29
CA LEU A 18 -7.10 11.56 -3.04
C LEU A 18 -6.63 13.01 -3.15
N ALA A 19 -5.48 13.26 -3.77
CA ALA A 19 -4.94 14.59 -4.00
C ALA A 19 -5.88 15.46 -4.85
N ASP A 20 -6.57 14.88 -5.85
CA ASP A 20 -7.57 15.64 -6.60
C ASP A 20 -8.69 16.20 -5.69
N PHE A 21 -9.06 15.48 -4.61
CA PHE A 21 -10.07 15.93 -3.65
C PHE A 21 -9.54 16.95 -2.63
N LEU A 22 -8.27 17.37 -2.73
CA LEU A 22 -7.79 18.57 -2.04
C LEU A 22 -8.29 19.84 -2.71
N SER A 23 -8.52 19.79 -4.03
CA SER A 23 -8.98 20.93 -4.83
C SER A 23 -10.49 20.92 -5.11
N ARG A 24 -11.21 19.87 -4.70
CA ARG A 24 -12.67 19.72 -4.91
C ARG A 24 -13.33 18.97 -3.74
N PRO A 25 -14.61 19.22 -3.42
CA PRO A 25 -15.26 18.55 -2.30
C PRO A 25 -15.31 17.02 -2.48
N LEU A 26 -14.96 16.30 -1.42
CA LEU A 26 -15.04 14.84 -1.38
C LEU A 26 -16.50 14.39 -1.27
N THR A 27 -17.05 13.81 -2.32
CA THR A 27 -18.40 13.24 -2.30
C THR A 27 -18.42 11.89 -1.59
N SER A 28 -19.53 11.53 -0.96
CA SER A 28 -19.67 10.22 -0.29
C SER A 28 -19.46 9.04 -1.24
N ARG A 29 -19.86 9.17 -2.52
CA ARG A 29 -19.61 8.16 -3.56
C ARG A 29 -18.11 8.02 -3.84
N ALA A 30 -17.37 9.12 -3.93
CA ALA A 30 -15.92 9.08 -4.10
C ALA A 30 -15.21 8.49 -2.88
N ALA A 31 -15.63 8.86 -1.67
CA ALA A 31 -15.10 8.31 -0.43
C ALA A 31 -15.28 6.78 -0.36
N ASN A 32 -16.47 6.27 -0.70
CA ASN A 32 -16.73 4.83 -0.77
C ASN A 32 -15.85 4.13 -1.81
N LYS A 33 -15.67 4.72 -3.00
CA LYS A 33 -14.79 4.17 -4.03
C LYS A 33 -13.34 4.08 -3.56
N ILE A 34 -12.84 5.10 -2.87
CA ILE A 34 -11.49 5.09 -2.30
C ILE A 34 -11.38 4.05 -1.18
N PHE A 35 -12.41 3.94 -0.34
CA PHE A 35 -12.48 2.93 0.72
C PHE A 35 -12.37 1.50 0.16
N ASP A 36 -13.09 1.20 -0.93
CA ASP A 36 -13.02 -0.09 -1.61
C ASP A 36 -11.63 -0.34 -2.20
N GLN A 37 -11.01 0.68 -2.82
CA GLN A 37 -9.64 0.58 -3.32
C GLN A 37 -8.63 0.29 -2.21
N LEU A 38 -8.80 0.90 -1.02
CA LEU A 38 -7.99 0.60 0.16
C LEU A 38 -8.22 -0.82 0.69
N THR A 39 -9.46 -1.34 0.62
CA THR A 39 -9.76 -2.74 0.99
C THR A 39 -9.02 -3.71 0.07
N LEU A 40 -9.04 -3.47 -1.23
CA LEU A 40 -8.30 -4.26 -2.21
C LEU A 40 -6.78 -4.18 -1.98
N LEU A 41 -6.27 -2.99 -1.64
CA LEU A 41 -4.86 -2.80 -1.30
C LEU A 41 -4.47 -3.61 -0.04
N ARG A 42 -5.30 -3.60 1.00
CA ARG A 42 -5.09 -4.44 2.21
C ARG A 42 -5.06 -5.92 1.86
N GLY A 43 -5.95 -6.37 0.97
CA GLY A 43 -5.93 -7.74 0.42
C GLY A 43 -4.60 -8.08 -0.23
N ALA A 44 -4.11 -7.22 -1.14
CA ALA A 44 -2.83 -7.41 -1.82
C ALA A 44 -1.64 -7.43 -0.84
N VAL A 45 -1.64 -6.58 0.19
CA VAL A 45 -0.59 -6.58 1.23
C VAL A 45 -0.60 -7.86 2.07
N ARG A 46 -1.77 -8.47 2.30
CA ARG A 46 -1.85 -9.78 2.99
C ARG A 46 -1.15 -10.88 2.21
N GLU A 47 -1.28 -10.85 0.88
CA GLU A 47 -0.65 -11.81 -0.04
C GLU A 47 0.88 -11.63 -0.18
N LEU A 48 1.44 -10.46 0.15
CA LEU A 48 2.89 -10.26 0.10
C LEU A 48 3.62 -11.21 1.06
N PRO A 49 4.76 -11.82 0.68
CA PRO A 49 5.54 -12.67 1.56
C PRO A 49 6.41 -11.85 2.53
N LEU A 50 5.80 -10.93 3.28
CA LEU A 50 6.43 -10.15 4.34
C LEU A 50 6.34 -10.88 5.68
N ALA A 51 7.33 -10.66 6.54
CA ALA A 51 7.29 -11.13 7.93
C ALA A 51 6.04 -10.63 8.67
N LYS A 52 5.54 -11.43 9.63
CA LYS A 52 4.25 -11.21 10.33
C LYS A 52 4.14 -9.82 10.97
N LYS A 53 5.20 -9.36 11.66
CA LYS A 53 5.25 -8.07 12.36
C LYS A 53 5.17 -6.86 11.41
N PRO A 54 6.03 -6.70 10.38
CA PRO A 54 5.93 -5.58 9.45
C PRO A 54 4.65 -5.62 8.61
N LYS A 55 4.17 -6.81 8.24
CA LYS A 55 2.89 -6.95 7.54
C LYS A 55 1.73 -6.39 8.37
N ARG A 56 1.68 -6.72 9.67
CA ARG A 56 0.65 -6.24 10.57
C ARG A 56 0.67 -4.71 10.71
N ASP A 57 1.83 -4.11 10.91
CA ASP A 57 1.97 -2.63 11.00
C ASP A 57 1.48 -1.92 9.72
N ILE A 58 1.76 -2.47 8.52
CA ILE A 58 1.22 -1.93 7.27
C ILE A 58 -0.32 -2.07 7.23
N LEU A 59 -0.85 -3.24 7.60
CA LEU A 59 -2.28 -3.50 7.60
C LEU A 59 -3.05 -2.64 8.61
N ASP A 60 -2.46 -2.37 9.77
CA ASP A 60 -3.03 -1.53 10.82
C ASP A 60 -3.06 -0.06 10.36
N ARG A 61 -2.00 0.42 9.69
CA ARG A 61 -1.97 1.76 9.07
C ARG A 61 -3.02 1.91 7.98
N LEU A 62 -3.14 0.93 7.09
CA LEU A 62 -4.20 0.94 6.08
C LEU A 62 -5.61 0.89 6.69
N ALA A 63 -5.78 0.22 7.84
CA ALA A 63 -7.05 0.24 8.58
C ALA A 63 -7.35 1.63 9.18
N GLN A 64 -6.33 2.32 9.71
CA GLN A 64 -6.48 3.70 10.20
C GLN A 64 -6.89 4.65 9.07
N ALA A 65 -6.28 4.53 7.89
CA ALA A 65 -6.67 5.30 6.71
C ALA A 65 -8.15 5.08 6.33
N GLN A 66 -8.63 3.84 6.40
CA GLN A 66 -10.04 3.52 6.15
C GLN A 66 -10.98 4.12 7.20
N GLN A 67 -10.59 4.11 8.49
CA GLN A 67 -11.38 4.73 9.55
C GLN A 67 -11.48 6.25 9.38
N LEU A 68 -10.37 6.91 9.00
CA LEU A 68 -10.35 8.34 8.71
C LEU A 68 -11.29 8.73 7.56
N LEU A 69 -11.40 7.88 6.54
CA LEU A 69 -12.36 8.09 5.44
C LEU A 69 -13.81 7.87 5.86
N ARG A 70 -14.08 6.92 6.77
CA ARG A 70 -15.44 6.51 7.15
C ARG A 70 -16.07 7.40 8.23
N ASN A 71 -15.30 7.83 9.22
CA ASN A 71 -15.82 8.55 10.40
C ASN A 71 -15.90 10.07 10.19
N GLY A 72 -15.98 10.51 8.94
CA GLY A 72 -15.65 11.87 8.59
C GLY A 72 -16.83 12.80 8.29
N ASN A 73 -17.11 13.77 9.16
CA ASN A 73 -17.98 14.91 8.86
C ASN A 73 -17.37 15.82 7.77
N LEU A 74 -18.13 16.21 6.73
CA LEU A 74 -17.64 16.82 5.47
C LEU A 74 -16.78 18.10 5.65
N ASN A 75 -16.99 18.86 6.73
CA ASN A 75 -16.30 20.12 7.02
C ASN A 75 -14.78 20.01 7.29
N GLY A 76 -14.26 18.79 7.47
CA GLY A 76 -12.82 18.52 7.68
C GLY A 76 -12.19 17.66 6.58
N ALA A 77 -12.78 17.58 5.39
CA ALA A 77 -12.38 16.65 4.33
C ALA A 77 -10.91 16.80 3.92
N ALA A 78 -10.42 18.03 3.72
CA ALA A 78 -9.03 18.28 3.30
C ALA A 78 -8.01 17.74 4.32
N THR A 79 -8.21 18.03 5.60
CA THR A 79 -7.32 17.56 6.68
C THR A 79 -7.29 16.04 6.77
N ARG A 80 -8.43 15.37 6.54
CA ARG A 80 -8.50 13.90 6.51
C ARG A 80 -7.82 13.31 5.28
N ILE A 81 -8.02 13.92 4.11
CA ILE A 81 -7.35 13.49 2.88
C ILE A 81 -5.83 13.59 3.08
N LEU A 82 -5.33 14.69 3.65
CA LEU A 82 -3.91 14.84 4.00
C LEU A 82 -3.44 13.76 4.99
N ALA A 83 -4.23 13.44 6.02
CA ALA A 83 -3.90 12.37 6.96
C ALA A 83 -3.88 10.98 6.30
N VAL A 84 -4.78 10.71 5.36
CA VAL A 84 -4.79 9.45 4.60
C VAL A 84 -3.57 9.38 3.67
N LEU A 85 -3.24 10.49 3.00
CA LEU A 85 -2.06 10.60 2.14
C LEU A 85 -0.76 10.38 2.93
N SER A 86 -0.63 10.95 4.13
CA SER A 86 0.55 10.76 4.96
C SER A 86 0.70 9.30 5.42
N ILE A 87 -0.40 8.64 5.77
CA ILE A 87 -0.40 7.20 6.08
C ILE A 87 0.06 6.40 4.86
N LEU A 88 -0.46 6.70 3.67
CA LEU A 88 -0.07 6.02 2.43
C LEU A 88 1.41 6.22 2.10
N GLN A 89 1.97 7.42 2.32
CA GLN A 89 3.40 7.67 2.17
C GLN A 89 4.24 6.82 3.12
N VAL A 90 3.84 6.70 4.40
CA VAL A 90 4.52 5.83 5.36
C VAL A 90 4.42 4.36 4.95
N VAL A 91 3.28 3.93 4.42
CA VAL A 91 3.11 2.58 3.88
C VAL A 91 4.03 2.35 2.67
N VAL A 92 4.14 3.29 1.74
CA VAL A 92 5.07 3.22 0.60
C VAL A 92 6.50 3.07 1.10
N LEU A 93 6.94 3.91 2.02
CA LEU A 93 8.28 3.82 2.61
C LEU A 93 8.53 2.45 3.25
N LYS A 94 7.57 1.95 4.03
CA LYS A 94 7.66 0.62 4.66
C LYS A 94 7.61 -0.53 3.68
N VAL A 95 6.89 -0.41 2.56
CA VAL A 95 6.86 -1.46 1.53
C VAL A 95 8.15 -1.44 0.72
N ASN A 96 8.65 -0.25 0.35
CA ASN A 96 9.86 -0.07 -0.45
C ASN A 96 11.16 -0.42 0.29
N THR A 97 11.24 -0.09 1.59
CA THR A 97 12.41 -0.42 2.42
C THR A 97 12.50 -1.89 2.82
N ARG A 98 11.46 -2.69 2.57
CA ARG A 98 11.42 -4.10 2.98
C ARG A 98 11.80 -5.01 1.82
N ARG A 99 12.85 -5.79 2.06
CA ARG A 99 13.27 -6.89 1.20
C ARG A 99 12.15 -7.94 1.17
N ILE A 100 11.67 -8.25 -0.03
CA ILE A 100 10.65 -9.27 -0.24
C ILE A 100 11.38 -10.52 -0.74
N PRO A 101 11.16 -11.69 -0.11
CA PRO A 101 11.75 -12.93 -0.59
C PRO A 101 11.21 -13.21 -1.98
N CYS A 102 12.11 -13.44 -2.94
CA CYS A 102 11.73 -13.86 -4.29
C CYS A 102 10.93 -15.17 -4.21
N ALA A 103 9.90 -15.32 -5.05
CA ALA A 103 9.26 -16.62 -5.22
C ALA A 103 10.32 -17.64 -5.68
N GLN A 104 10.44 -18.76 -4.95
CA GLN A 104 11.28 -19.88 -5.35
C GLN A 104 10.67 -20.54 -6.59
N GLY A 105 11.03 -20.06 -7.78
CA GLY A 105 11.04 -20.91 -8.97
C GLY A 105 12.31 -21.74 -8.94
N LEU A 106 12.23 -23.04 -9.28
CA LEU A 106 13.35 -23.99 -9.35
C LEU A 106 14.62 -23.33 -9.94
N THR A 107 15.51 -22.86 -9.07
CA THR A 107 16.86 -22.48 -9.44
C THR A 107 17.72 -23.71 -9.19
N ILE A 108 18.12 -24.39 -10.26
CA ILE A 108 19.23 -25.34 -10.18
C ILE A 108 20.45 -24.50 -9.78
N VAL A 109 20.85 -24.62 -8.52
CA VAL A 109 21.90 -23.82 -7.91
C VAL A 109 23.22 -24.49 -8.24
N HIS A 110 24.06 -23.83 -9.03
CA HIS A 110 25.47 -24.20 -9.10
C HIS A 110 26.12 -23.82 -7.75
N PRO A 111 26.95 -24.68 -7.14
CA PRO A 111 27.38 -24.58 -5.72
C PRO A 111 28.26 -23.37 -5.36
N SER A 112 28.52 -22.43 -6.27
CA SER A 112 29.45 -21.32 -6.08
C SER A 112 28.82 -19.98 -5.70
N LYS A 113 27.51 -19.90 -5.42
CA LYS A 113 26.87 -18.67 -4.87
C LYS A 113 26.00 -18.98 -3.64
N PRO A 114 26.46 -18.67 -2.41
CA PRO A 114 25.59 -18.73 -1.24
C PRO A 114 24.47 -17.70 -1.39
N PHE A 115 23.25 -18.19 -1.32
CA PHE A 115 22.01 -17.48 -1.62
C PHE A 115 21.83 -16.15 -0.87
N SER A 116 21.58 -15.10 -1.63
CA SER A 116 20.84 -13.92 -1.18
C SER A 116 19.76 -13.61 -2.21
N THR A 117 18.65 -14.35 -2.18
CA THR A 117 17.49 -14.16 -3.05
C THR A 117 16.61 -13.02 -2.52
N ILE A 118 17.20 -11.83 -2.44
CA ILE A 118 16.49 -10.59 -2.10
C ILE A 118 15.94 -10.02 -3.41
N CYS A 119 14.62 -10.04 -3.57
CA CYS A 119 13.98 -9.34 -4.68
C CYS A 119 13.78 -7.87 -4.30
N GLN A 120 14.56 -7.01 -4.91
CA GLN A 120 14.25 -5.58 -5.09
C GLN A 120 14.14 -5.34 -6.59
N ILE A 121 12.95 -5.50 -7.18
CA ILE A 121 12.76 -4.98 -8.54
C ILE A 121 11.38 -4.33 -8.62
N CYS A 122 11.38 -3.00 -8.54
CA CYS A 122 10.49 -2.14 -9.28
C CYS A 122 11.37 -1.28 -10.18
N ASP A 123 11.80 -1.84 -11.31
CA ASP A 123 12.36 -1.06 -12.41
C ASP A 123 11.23 -0.71 -13.40
N PRO A 124 11.33 0.44 -14.08
CA PRO A 124 10.27 1.06 -14.89
C PRO A 124 9.78 0.20 -16.06
#